data_AF-A0A6P7FG75-F1
#
_entry.id   AF-A0A6P7FG75-F1
#
_cell.length_a   1.000
_cell.length_b   1.000
_cell.length_c   1.000
_cell.angle_alpha   90.00
_cell.angle_beta   90.00
_cell.angle_gamma   90.00
#
_symmetry.space_group_name_H-M   'P 1'
#
loop_
_entity.id
_entity.type
_entity.pdbx_description
1 polymer ?
#
loop_
_entity_poly.entity_id
_entity_poly.type
_entity_poly.pdbx_seq_one_letter_code
_entity_poly.pdbx_strand_id
1 'polypeptide(L)'
;MNMTNEEIMKDTKELINEVNEMNKIYREEIKQLKEENLKIKQEMVELRVKMIKIEEIEERLEVADRKDRKNNIIISGLEIPNATEKEMEDNVKHFFENQLKIKISVPKIKEIKVKIGYQKLIINGQKWTWNTKSSELERDNANTKNWTN
;
A
#
# COMPACT_ATOMS: atom_id res chain seq x y z
N MET A 1 -30.95 17.02 -64.82
CA MET A 1 -32.39 16.96 -64.50
C MET A 1 -32.60 17.90 -63.32
N ASN A 2 -33.43 18.92 -63.46
CA ASN A 2 -33.77 19.79 -62.33
C ASN A 2 -34.92 19.13 -61.58
N MET A 3 -34.74 18.90 -60.28
CA MET A 3 -35.82 18.43 -59.40
C MET A 3 -36.98 19.41 -59.44
N THR A 4 -38.20 18.87 -59.43
CA THR A 4 -39.41 19.66 -59.35
C THR A 4 -39.57 20.24 -57.95
N ASN A 5 -40.28 21.37 -57.82
CA ASN A 5 -40.54 21.99 -56.51
C ASN A 5 -41.27 21.04 -55.54
N GLU A 6 -42.06 20.10 -56.05
CA GLU A 6 -42.76 19.10 -55.23
C GLU A 6 -41.81 18.06 -54.64
N GLU A 7 -40.82 17.60 -55.41
CA GLU A 7 -39.77 16.70 -54.93
C GLU A 7 -38.91 17.39 -53.86
N ILE A 8 -38.52 18.65 -54.09
CA ILE A 8 -37.77 19.45 -53.11
C ILE A 8 -38.57 19.58 -51.79
N MET A 9 -39.88 19.83 -51.87
CA MET A 9 -40.73 19.99 -50.69
C MET A 9 -40.94 18.68 -49.93
N LYS A 10 -40.95 17.54 -50.63
CA LYS A 10 -41.03 16.22 -50.01
C LYS A 10 -39.74 15.89 -49.25
N ASP A 11 -38.60 16.03 -49.93
CA ASP A 11 -37.28 15.75 -49.34
C ASP A 11 -37.00 16.66 -48.13
N THR A 12 -37.40 17.93 -48.23
CA THR A 12 -37.27 18.88 -47.10
C THR A 12 -38.10 18.44 -45.88
N LYS A 13 -39.31 17.91 -46.09
CA LYS A 13 -40.15 17.41 -44.98
C LYS A 13 -39.57 16.16 -44.33
N GLU A 14 -39.03 15.25 -45.13
CA GLU A 14 -38.35 14.05 -44.63
C GLU A 14 -37.13 14.44 -43.78
N LEU A 15 -36.31 15.36 -44.27
CA LEU A 15 -35.15 15.89 -43.53
C LEU A 15 -35.54 16.57 -42.22
N ILE A 16 -36.62 17.36 -42.22
CA ILE A 16 -37.13 18.01 -41.00
C ILE A 16 -37.57 16.96 -39.96
N ASN A 17 -38.23 15.89 -40.39
CA ASN A 17 -38.64 14.82 -39.48
C ASN A 17 -37.43 14.08 -38.90
N GLU A 18 -36.43 13.77 -39.71
CA GLU A 18 -35.18 13.15 -39.23
C GLU A 18 -34.46 14.03 -38.20
N VAL A 19 -34.35 15.33 -38.48
CA VAL A 19 -33.74 16.30 -37.55
C VAL A 19 -34.52 16.38 -36.24
N ASN A 20 -35.86 16.35 -36.29
CA ASN A 20 -36.68 16.38 -35.10
C ASN A 20 -36.50 15.12 -34.24
N GLU A 21 -36.41 13.94 -34.84
CA GLU A 21 -36.18 12.72 -34.08
C GLU A 21 -34.76 12.64 -33.51
N MET A 22 -33.75 13.06 -34.27
CA MET A 22 -32.39 13.19 -33.73
C MET A 22 -32.34 14.15 -32.53
N ASN A 23 -32.99 15.32 -32.64
CA ASN A 23 -33.06 16.28 -31.54
C ASN A 23 -33.75 15.71 -30.29
N LYS A 24 -34.75 14.84 -30.45
CA LYS A 24 -35.42 14.17 -29.34
C LYS A 24 -34.47 13.19 -28.65
N ILE A 25 -33.72 12.39 -29.42
CA ILE A 25 -32.71 11.46 -28.89
C ILE A 25 -31.64 12.23 -28.12
N TYR A 26 -31.07 13.28 -28.71
CA TYR A 26 -30.03 14.09 -28.06
C TYR A 26 -30.51 14.75 -26.76
N ARG A 27 -31.77 15.18 -26.71
CA ARG A 27 -32.34 15.75 -25.47
C ARG A 27 -32.39 14.72 -24.34
N GLU A 28 -32.76 13.49 -24.67
CA GLU A 28 -32.83 12.42 -23.68
C GLU A 28 -31.42 11.99 -23.22
N GLU A 29 -30.46 11.87 -24.14
CA GLU A 29 -29.05 11.60 -23.81
C GLU A 29 -28.46 12.70 -22.91
N ILE A 30 -28.69 13.97 -23.23
CA ILE A 30 -28.23 15.10 -22.40
C ILE A 30 -28.83 15.03 -21.00
N LYS A 31 -30.09 14.61 -20.88
CA LYS A 31 -30.76 14.47 -19.59
C LYS A 31 -30.14 13.34 -18.77
N GLN A 32 -29.91 12.18 -19.39
CA GLN A 32 -29.25 11.04 -18.73
C GLN A 32 -27.83 11.41 -18.27
N LEU A 33 -27.03 12.04 -19.14
CA LEU A 33 -25.68 12.49 -18.82
C LEU A 33 -25.65 13.50 -17.67
N LYS A 34 -26.66 14.37 -17.55
CA LYS A 34 -26.77 15.30 -16.42
C LYS A 34 -27.09 14.57 -15.11
N GLU A 35 -27.95 13.55 -15.16
CA GLU A 35 -28.30 12.76 -13.99
C GLU A 35 -27.10 11.92 -13.50
N GLU A 36 -26.38 11.28 -14.42
CA GLU A 36 -25.15 10.54 -14.10
C GLU A 36 -24.07 11.45 -13.52
N ASN A 37 -23.85 12.63 -14.12
CA ASN A 37 -22.90 13.61 -13.58
C ASN A 37 -23.28 14.06 -12.16
N LEU A 38 -24.57 14.16 -11.84
CA LEU A 38 -25.02 14.50 -10.50
C LEU A 38 -24.70 13.38 -9.50
N LYS A 39 -24.97 12.12 -9.87
CA LYS A 39 -24.63 10.93 -9.06
C LYS A 39 -23.13 10.85 -8.79
N ILE A 40 -22.30 11.00 -9.84
CA ILE A 40 -20.84 11.00 -9.71
C ILE A 40 -20.36 12.09 -8.75
N LYS A 41 -20.93 13.31 -8.82
CA LYS A 41 -20.57 14.39 -7.90
C LYS A 41 -20.93 14.07 -6.44
N GLN A 42 -22.08 13.44 -6.21
CA GLN A 42 -22.49 13.00 -4.87
C GLN A 42 -21.53 11.94 -4.33
N GLU A 43 -21.22 10.92 -5.13
CA GLU A 43 -20.26 9.87 -4.78
C GLU A 43 -18.86 10.44 -4.49
N MET A 44 -18.38 11.40 -5.28
CA MET A 44 -17.11 12.08 -5.04
C MET A 44 -17.06 12.79 -3.68
N VAL A 45 -18.15 13.44 -3.27
CA VAL A 45 -18.22 14.10 -1.96
C VAL A 45 -18.18 13.06 -0.84
N GLU A 46 -18.94 11.97 -0.96
CA GLU A 46 -18.92 10.89 0.04
C GLU A 46 -17.54 10.23 0.17
N LEU A 47 -16.86 9.98 -0.95
CA LEU A 47 -15.51 9.42 -0.96
C LEU A 47 -14.51 10.32 -0.25
N ARG A 48 -14.58 11.65 -0.47
CA ARG A 48 -13.73 12.61 0.25
C ARG A 48 -13.94 12.56 1.76
N VAL A 49 -15.19 12.48 2.21
CA VAL A 49 -15.50 12.35 3.65
C VAL A 49 -14.94 11.05 4.22
N LYS A 50 -15.01 9.94 3.47
CA LYS A 50 -14.42 8.66 3.89
C LYS A 50 -12.89 8.74 3.97
N MET A 51 -12.22 9.40 3.02
CA MET A 51 -10.76 9.59 3.06
C MET A 51 -10.30 10.34 4.32
N ILE A 52 -10.95 11.45 4.67
CA ILE A 52 -10.62 12.21 5.89
C ILE A 52 -10.71 11.32 7.14
N LYS A 53 -11.76 10.49 7.23
CA LYS A 53 -11.91 9.55 8.36
C LYS A 53 -10.82 8.49 8.39
N ILE A 54 -10.34 8.03 7.24
CA ILE A 54 -9.24 7.07 7.16
C ILE A 54 -7.95 7.72 7.66
N GLU A 55 -7.64 8.94 7.23
CA GLU A 55 -6.47 9.69 7.68
C GLU A 55 -6.48 9.89 9.21
N GLU A 56 -7.63 10.26 9.79
CA GLU A 56 -7.78 10.36 11.26
C GLU A 56 -7.55 9.02 11.98
N ILE A 57 -8.01 7.91 11.40
CA ILE A 57 -7.82 6.58 11.97
C ILE A 57 -6.34 6.17 11.88
N GLU A 58 -5.67 6.45 10.77
CA GLU A 58 -4.24 6.17 10.57
C GLU A 58 -3.38 6.92 11.58
N GLU A 59 -3.66 8.20 11.84
CA GLU A 59 -2.94 8.98 12.86
C GLU A 59 -3.14 8.36 14.25
N ARG A 60 -4.37 8.00 14.60
CA ARG A 60 -4.67 7.36 15.89
C ARG A 60 -3.99 6.00 16.04
N LEU A 61 -3.92 5.21 14.96
CA LEU A 61 -3.18 3.96 14.91
C LEU A 61 -1.68 4.19 15.12
N GLU A 62 -1.11 5.19 14.47
CA GLU A 62 0.31 5.49 14.64
C GLU A 62 0.63 5.91 16.07
N VAL A 63 -0.20 6.74 16.70
CA VAL A 63 -0.06 7.12 18.10
C VAL A 63 -0.16 5.89 19.02
N ALA A 64 -1.11 4.99 18.76
CA ALA A 64 -1.25 3.74 19.51
C ALA A 64 0.00 2.85 19.35
N ASP A 65 0.48 2.63 18.13
CA ASP A 65 1.68 1.83 17.85
C ASP A 65 2.94 2.44 18.47
N ARG A 66 3.06 3.77 18.48
CA ARG A 66 4.16 4.45 19.16
C ARG A 66 4.06 4.25 20.67
N LYS A 67 2.86 4.32 21.25
CA LYS A 67 2.64 4.11 22.68
C LYS A 67 2.98 2.68 23.10
N ASP A 68 2.57 1.69 22.32
CA ASP A 68 2.91 0.28 22.55
C ASP A 68 4.41 0.03 22.43
N ARG A 69 5.09 0.66 21.47
CA ARG A 69 6.55 0.55 21.31
C ARG A 69 7.35 1.35 22.35
N LYS A 70 6.79 2.39 22.97
CA LYS A 70 7.53 3.33 23.83
C LYS A 70 8.26 2.65 25.00
N ASN A 71 7.71 1.55 25.50
CA ASN A 71 8.30 0.80 26.61
C ASN A 71 8.92 -0.54 26.18
N ASN A 72 9.04 -0.79 24.86
CA ASN A 72 9.64 -2.00 24.34
C ASN A 72 11.15 -1.78 24.15
N ILE A 73 11.94 -2.69 24.71
CA ILE A 73 13.40 -2.72 24.50
C ILE A 73 13.69 -3.83 23.50
N ILE A 74 14.30 -3.49 22.36
CA ILE A 74 14.79 -4.45 21.37
C ILE A 74 16.26 -4.73 21.66
N ILE A 75 16.60 -5.99 21.95
CA ILE A 75 17.97 -6.43 22.21
C ILE A 75 18.39 -7.35 21.06
N SER A 76 19.44 -6.95 20.35
CA SER A 76 20.04 -7.73 19.26
C SER A 76 21.45 -8.17 19.63
N GLY A 77 21.90 -9.33 19.12
CA GLY A 77 23.25 -9.83 19.35
C GLY A 77 23.44 -10.59 20.67
N LEU A 78 22.35 -10.92 21.38
CA LEU A 78 22.40 -11.88 22.47
C LEU A 78 22.53 -13.29 21.87
N GLU A 79 23.63 -13.98 22.14
CA GLU A 79 23.76 -15.40 21.81
C GLU A 79 22.88 -16.19 22.78
N ILE A 80 21.70 -16.60 22.28
CA ILE A 80 20.80 -17.46 23.03
C ILE A 80 20.94 -18.86 22.43
N PRO A 81 21.54 -19.84 23.15
CA PRO A 81 21.54 -21.22 22.69
C PRO A 81 20.10 -21.72 22.52
N ASN A 82 19.89 -22.82 21.78
CA ASN A 82 18.58 -23.48 21.72
C ASN A 82 18.15 -23.90 23.13
N ALA A 83 17.44 -23.00 23.78
CA ALA A 83 17.19 -23.00 25.21
C ALA A 83 15.69 -23.05 25.43
N THR A 84 15.28 -23.74 26.48
CA THR A 84 13.89 -23.72 26.95
C THR A 84 13.49 -22.32 27.40
N GLU A 85 12.19 -22.03 27.47
CA GLU A 85 11.64 -20.74 27.89
C GLU A 85 12.27 -20.22 29.20
N LYS A 86 12.50 -21.15 30.16
CA LYS A 86 13.09 -20.84 31.47
C LYS A 86 14.57 -20.49 31.37
N GLU A 87 15.33 -21.22 30.56
CA GLU A 87 16.74 -20.91 30.32
C GLU A 87 16.93 -19.58 29.60
N MET A 88 15.97 -19.19 28.75
CA MET A 88 15.95 -17.85 28.13
C MET A 88 15.70 -16.74 29.16
N GLU A 89 14.74 -16.92 30.08
CA GLU A 89 14.50 -15.97 31.18
C GLU A 89 15.75 -15.74 32.01
N ASP A 90 16.45 -16.82 32.38
CA ASP A 90 17.68 -16.75 33.16
C ASP A 90 18.82 -16.08 32.37
N ASN A 91 18.96 -16.36 31.07
CA ASN A 91 19.96 -15.73 30.21
C ASN A 91 19.72 -14.22 30.02
N VAL A 92 18.48 -13.81 29.78
CA VAL A 92 18.10 -12.39 29.69
C VAL A 92 18.36 -11.70 31.01
N LYS A 93 17.95 -12.29 32.13
CA LYS A 93 18.20 -11.74 33.46
C LYS A 93 19.70 -11.60 33.74
N HIS A 94 20.49 -12.63 33.45
CA HIS A 94 21.94 -12.61 33.61
C HIS A 94 22.59 -11.48 32.79
N PHE A 95 22.16 -11.27 31.54
CA PHE A 95 22.65 -10.18 30.71
C PHE A 95 22.39 -8.81 31.35
N PHE A 96 21.16 -8.54 31.78
CA PHE A 96 20.83 -7.26 32.41
C PHE A 96 21.53 -7.05 33.76
N GLU A 97 21.57 -8.07 34.62
CA GLU A 97 22.13 -7.94 35.97
C GLU A 97 23.66 -7.91 35.97
N ASN A 98 24.31 -8.70 35.12
CA ASN A 98 25.78 -8.85 35.18
C ASN A 98 26.52 -8.02 34.13
N GLN A 99 25.97 -7.87 32.92
CA GLN A 99 26.62 -7.04 31.88
C GLN A 99 26.22 -5.58 32.02
N LEU A 100 24.93 -5.31 32.24
CA LEU A 100 24.41 -3.94 32.32
C LEU A 100 24.30 -3.40 33.75
N LYS A 101 24.44 -4.25 34.78
CA LYS A 101 24.28 -3.90 36.21
C LYS A 101 22.91 -3.29 36.55
N ILE A 102 21.89 -3.68 35.80
CA ILE A 102 20.50 -3.24 35.99
C ILE A 102 19.73 -4.39 36.65
N LYS A 103 19.18 -4.14 37.83
CA LYS A 103 18.34 -5.11 38.53
C LYS A 103 16.96 -5.12 37.87
N ILE A 104 16.59 -6.23 37.23
CA ILE A 104 15.31 -6.38 36.56
C ILE A 104 14.53 -7.58 37.11
N SER A 105 13.20 -7.46 37.11
CA SER A 105 12.30 -8.60 37.24
C SER A 105 11.80 -8.91 35.83
N VAL A 106 12.22 -10.04 35.28
CA VAL A 106 11.73 -10.50 33.96
C VAL A 106 10.36 -11.14 34.18
N PRO A 107 9.25 -10.54 33.72
CA PRO A 107 7.96 -11.22 33.72
C PRO A 107 8.00 -12.38 32.71
N LYS A 108 7.16 -13.40 32.94
CA LYS A 108 7.10 -14.62 32.14
C LYS A 108 7.08 -14.31 30.64
N ILE A 109 7.99 -14.90 29.86
CA ILE A 109 8.12 -14.61 28.42
C ILE A 109 6.85 -15.07 27.69
N LYS A 110 6.01 -14.13 27.27
CA LYS A 110 4.71 -14.45 26.63
C LYS A 110 4.82 -14.99 25.20
N GLU A 111 5.78 -14.49 24.43
CA GLU A 111 5.90 -14.85 23.01
C GLU A 111 7.33 -14.58 22.52
N ILE A 112 7.90 -15.53 21.78
CA ILE A 112 9.21 -15.39 21.14
C ILE A 112 8.98 -15.39 19.63
N LYS A 113 9.20 -14.25 18.99
CA LYS A 113 9.13 -14.11 17.52
C LYS A 113 10.54 -14.18 16.95
N VAL A 114 10.95 -15.36 16.49
CA VAL A 114 12.20 -15.52 15.73
C VAL A 114 11.96 -15.06 14.31
N LYS A 115 12.47 -13.88 13.94
CA LYS A 115 12.52 -13.43 12.55
C LYS A 115 13.81 -13.93 11.91
N ILE A 116 13.72 -15.00 11.12
CA ILE A 116 14.83 -15.46 10.29
C ILE A 116 14.97 -14.47 9.12
N GLY A 117 15.81 -13.45 9.30
CA GLY A 117 16.22 -12.56 8.22
C GLY A 117 17.36 -13.21 7.45
N TYR A 118 17.09 -13.80 6.28
CA TYR A 118 18.16 -14.18 5.36
C TYR A 118 18.84 -12.91 4.85
N GLN A 119 19.90 -12.45 5.52
CA GLN A 119 20.69 -11.29 5.08
C GLN A 119 21.41 -11.55 3.75
N LYS A 120 21.60 -12.82 3.36
CA LYS A 120 22.26 -13.20 2.11
C LYS A 120 21.77 -14.57 1.63
N LEU A 121 21.56 -14.69 0.33
CA LEU A 121 21.33 -15.95 -0.39
C LEU A 121 22.52 -16.18 -1.32
N ILE A 122 23.09 -17.38 -1.32
CA ILE A 122 24.15 -17.75 -2.26
C ILE A 122 23.56 -18.77 -3.24
N ILE A 123 23.40 -18.38 -4.49
CA ILE A 123 22.87 -19.24 -5.56
C ILE A 123 23.97 -19.33 -6.62
N ASN A 124 24.45 -20.55 -6.89
CA ASN A 124 25.50 -20.81 -7.88
C ASN A 124 26.78 -19.98 -7.66
N GLY A 125 27.19 -19.81 -6.40
CA GLY A 125 28.38 -19.03 -6.02
C GLY A 125 28.20 -17.50 -6.10
N GLN A 126 27.02 -17.02 -6.52
CA GLN A 126 26.71 -15.60 -6.55
C GLN A 126 25.94 -15.19 -5.31
N LYS A 127 26.28 -14.03 -4.76
CA LYS A 127 25.63 -13.45 -3.58
C LYS A 127 24.43 -12.61 -4.00
N TRP A 128 23.29 -12.89 -3.38
CA TRP A 128 22.02 -12.21 -3.57
C TRP A 128 21.57 -11.61 -2.24
N THR A 129 21.02 -10.40 -2.30
CA THR A 129 20.50 -9.66 -1.15
C THR A 129 19.08 -9.21 -1.43
N TRP A 130 18.21 -9.26 -0.42
CA TRP A 130 16.84 -8.77 -0.53
C TRP A 130 16.81 -7.24 -0.46
N ASN A 131 16.29 -6.58 -1.49
CA ASN A 131 16.06 -5.14 -1.47
C ASN A 131 14.65 -4.86 -0.90
N THR A 132 14.60 -4.19 0.25
CA THR A 132 13.34 -3.87 0.94
C THR A 132 12.51 -2.80 0.24
N LYS A 133 13.10 -1.98 -0.64
CA LYS A 133 12.39 -0.92 -1.37
C LYS A 133 11.69 -1.45 -2.62
N SER A 134 12.37 -2.30 -3.38
CA SER A 134 11.83 -2.93 -4.59
C SER A 134 11.06 -4.23 -4.28
N SER A 135 11.23 -4.80 -3.08
CA SER A 135 10.68 -6.13 -2.73
C SER A 135 11.16 -7.25 -3.67
N GLU A 136 12.42 -7.15 -4.11
CA GLU A 136 13.03 -8.08 -5.06
C GLU A 136 14.43 -8.53 -4.59
N LEU A 137 14.93 -9.64 -5.14
CA LEU A 137 16.29 -10.11 -4.92
C LEU A 137 17.25 -9.43 -5.91
N GLU A 138 18.25 -8.74 -5.38
CA GLU A 138 19.28 -8.09 -6.18
C GLU A 138 20.61 -8.81 -6.03
N ARG A 139 21.37 -8.89 -7.14
CA ARG A 139 22.74 -9.43 -7.14
C ARG A 139 23.70 -8.42 -6.55
N ASP A 140 24.56 -8.88 -5.64
CA ASP A 140 25.61 -8.05 -5.06
C ASP A 140 26.73 -7.86 -6.09
N ASN A 141 26.72 -6.75 -6.82
CA ASN A 141 27.74 -6.41 -7.83
C ASN A 141 29.04 -5.89 -7.17
N ALA A 142 29.65 -6.68 -6.29
CA ALA A 142 30.93 -6.36 -5.69
C ALA A 142 32.10 -6.93 -6.52
N ASN A 143 32.40 -6.28 -7.66
CA ASN A 143 33.70 -6.31 -8.36
C ASN A 143 33.64 -5.29 -9.50
N THR A 144 34.15 -4.07 -9.35
CA THR A 144 35.58 -3.76 -9.55
C THR A 144 35.87 -2.35 -9.04
N LYS A 145 36.48 -2.21 -7.85
CA LYS A 145 37.38 -1.08 -7.61
C LYS A 145 38.78 -1.57 -7.95
N ASN A 146 39.22 -1.29 -9.18
CA ASN A 146 40.61 -1.42 -9.55
C ASN A 146 41.43 -0.49 -8.64
N TRP A 147 42.13 -1.07 -7.67
CA TRP A 147 43.22 -0.37 -7.02
C TRP A 147 44.44 -0.56 -7.92
N THR A 148 44.75 0.43 -8.75
CA THR A 148 46.06 0.52 -9.41
C THR A 148 47.11 0.84 -8.35
N ASN A 149 48.17 0.02 -8.33
CA ASN A 149 49.37 0.15 -7.50
C ASN A 149 50.07 1.49 -7.66
#